data_AF-A0A8D2KJP6-F1
#
_entry.id   AF-A0A8D2KJP6-F1
#
_cell.length_a   1.000
_cell.length_b   1.000
_cell.length_c   1.000
_cell.angle_alpha   90.00
_cell.angle_beta   90.00
_cell.angle_gamma   90.00
#
_symmetry.space_group_name_H-M   'P 1'
#
loop_
_entity.id
_entity.type
_entity.pdbx_description
1 polymer ?
#
loop_
_entity_poly.entity_id
_entity_poly.type
_entity_poly.pdbx_seq_one_letter_code
_entity_poly.pdbx_strand_id
1 'polypeptide(L)'
;MEEEKYLPELMAEKDSLDPSFVHASRLLAEEIEKFQGSDGKKEDEEKKYLDVISNKNIKLSERVLIPVKQYPKTYKGIPFTSLGDLRCVRELEKHCLQF
;
A
#
# COMPACT_ATOMS: atom_id res chain seq x y z
N MET A 1 17.74 24.98 -10.92
CA MET A 1 18.41 25.52 -9.72
C MET A 1 17.57 25.37 -8.45
N GLU A 2 16.25 25.20 -8.54
CA GLU A 2 15.37 25.06 -7.35
C GLU A 2 15.26 23.60 -6.86
N GLU A 3 15.29 22.62 -7.78
CA GLU A 3 15.18 21.19 -7.47
C GLU A 3 16.33 20.62 -6.63
N GLU A 4 17.54 21.17 -6.76
CA GLU A 4 18.73 20.72 -6.00
C GLU A 4 18.63 21.05 -4.51
N LYS A 5 17.84 22.07 -4.14
CA LYS A 5 17.65 22.50 -2.75
C LYS A 5 16.45 21.82 -2.08
N TYR A 6 15.46 21.42 -2.88
CA TYR A 6 14.18 20.91 -2.41
C TYR A 6 14.29 19.56 -1.65
N LEU A 7 15.04 18.60 -2.18
CA LEU A 7 15.20 17.29 -1.54
C LEU A 7 15.92 17.37 -0.18
N PRO A 8 17.06 18.08 -0.04
CA PRO A 8 17.68 18.33 1.26
C PRO A 8 16.75 19.00 2.27
N GLU A 9 15.90 19.93 1.84
CA GLU A 9 14.92 20.60 2.70
C GLU A 9 13.85 19.64 3.21
N LEU A 10 13.30 18.77 2.35
CA LEU A 10 12.32 17.74 2.75
C LEU A 10 12.91 16.74 3.77
N MET A 11 14.18 16.35 3.60
CA MET A 11 14.86 15.46 4.54
C MET A 11 15.06 16.15 5.90
N ALA A 12 15.51 17.41 5.89
CA ALA A 12 15.69 18.18 7.13
C ALA A 12 14.35 18.44 7.86
N GLU A 13 13.28 18.71 7.13
CA GLU A 13 11.94 18.87 7.71
C GLU A 13 11.47 17.55 8.35
N LYS A 14 11.60 16.43 7.64
CA LYS A 14 11.22 15.11 8.16
C LYS A 14 11.98 14.75 9.45
N ASP A 15 13.26 15.07 9.54
CA ASP A 15 14.11 14.72 10.69
C ASP A 15 13.86 15.65 11.90
N SER A 16 13.41 16.88 11.66
CA SER A 16 13.06 17.84 12.72
C SER A 16 11.59 17.78 13.15
N LEU A 17 10.74 17.13 12.36
CA LEU A 17 9.32 16.99 12.64
C LEU A 17 9.07 16.10 13.86
N ASP A 18 8.20 16.56 14.76
CA ASP A 18 7.81 15.77 15.93
C ASP A 18 7.06 14.47 15.52
N PRO A 19 7.41 13.30 16.09
CA PRO A 19 6.80 12.02 15.73
C PRO A 19 5.27 11.93 15.95
N SER A 20 4.66 12.85 16.72
CA SER A 20 3.20 12.88 16.86
C SER A 20 2.49 13.27 15.57
N PHE A 21 3.16 13.96 14.65
CA PHE A 21 2.64 14.32 13.33
C PHE A 21 2.76 13.16 12.35
N VAL A 22 2.13 12.03 12.68
CA VAL A 22 2.18 10.78 11.91
C VAL A 22 1.80 10.99 10.43
N HIS A 23 0.79 11.81 10.16
CA HIS A 23 0.33 12.06 8.80
C HIS A 23 1.29 12.94 8.00
N ALA A 24 1.84 13.99 8.60
CA ALA A 24 2.79 14.87 7.92
C ALA A 24 4.12 14.14 7.65
N SER A 25 4.61 13.35 8.62
CA SER A 25 5.79 12.50 8.44
C SER A 25 5.61 11.48 7.30
N ARG A 26 4.41 10.87 7.20
CA ARG A 26 4.08 9.96 6.08
C ARG A 26 4.11 10.67 4.73
N LEU A 27 3.49 11.85 4.63
CA LEU A 27 3.45 12.62 3.38
C LEU A 27 4.85 13.06 2.93
N LEU A 28 5.69 13.52 3.86
CA LEU A 28 7.09 13.87 3.58
C LEU A 28 7.88 12.66 3.09
N ALA A 29 7.69 11.49 3.71
CA ALA A 29 8.33 10.26 3.26
C ALA A 29 7.89 9.85 1.85
N GLU A 30 6.60 9.91 1.54
CA GLU A 30 6.06 9.63 0.20
C GLU A 30 6.61 10.61 -0.85
N GLU A 31 6.78 11.89 -0.51
CA GLU A 31 7.32 12.88 -1.43
C GLU A 31 8.81 12.65 -1.70
N ILE A 32 9.61 12.36 -0.66
CA ILE A 32 11.03 12.00 -0.81
C ILE A 32 11.18 10.75 -1.69
N GLU A 33 10.33 9.74 -1.50
CA GLU A 33 10.35 8.50 -2.28
C GLU A 33 10.05 8.74 -3.76
N LYS A 34 9.16 9.68 -4.11
CA LYS A 34 8.90 10.03 -5.52
C LYS A 34 10.11 10.64 -6.22
N PHE A 35 10.94 11.41 -5.49
CA PHE A 35 12.18 11.96 -6.05
C PHE A 35 13.25 10.90 -6.23
N GLN A 36 13.35 9.95 -5.30
CA GLN A 36 14.31 8.85 -5.40
C GLN A 36 13.86 7.75 -6.37
N GLY A 37 12.55 7.62 -6.58
CA GLY A 37 11.91 6.61 -7.42
C GLY A 37 11.35 7.13 -8.75
N SER A 38 11.76 8.32 -9.21
CA SER A 38 11.24 8.94 -10.45
C SER A 38 11.59 8.21 -11.75
N ASP A 39 12.13 6.99 -11.70
CA ASP A 39 12.12 6.03 -12.81
C ASP A 39 10.74 5.31 -12.96
N GLY A 40 9.88 5.34 -11.93
CA GLY A 40 8.67 4.51 -11.86
C GLY A 40 7.46 4.98 -12.67
N LYS A 41 7.42 6.23 -13.17
CA LYS A 41 6.25 6.73 -13.93
C LYS A 41 6.14 6.17 -15.35
N LYS A 42 7.19 5.54 -15.89
CA LYS A 42 7.15 4.85 -17.19
C LYS A 42 6.77 3.37 -17.08
N GLU A 43 6.84 2.77 -15.90
CA GLU A 43 6.66 1.32 -15.74
C GLU A 43 5.20 0.85 -15.80
N ASP A 44 4.21 1.71 -15.52
CA ASP A 44 2.80 1.30 -15.52
C ASP A 44 2.29 0.95 -16.93
N GLU A 45 2.87 1.54 -17.99
CA GLU A 45 2.52 1.19 -19.37
C GLU A 45 3.17 -0.12 -19.83
N GLU A 46 4.42 -0.39 -19.43
CA GLU A 46 5.15 -1.61 -19.81
C GLU A 46 4.65 -2.86 -19.06
N LYS A 47 4.17 -2.73 -17.83
CA LYS A 47 3.61 -3.86 -17.05
C LYS A 47 2.22 -4.29 -17.50
N LYS A 48 1.57 -3.54 -18.38
CA LYS A 48 0.21 -3.85 -18.86
C LYS A 48 0.16 -5.07 -19.79
N TYR A 49 1.24 -5.34 -20.51
CA TYR A 49 1.30 -6.44 -21.47
C TYR A 49 2.22 -7.55 -20.98
N LEU A 50 1.72 -8.78 -21.02
CA LEU A 50 2.49 -9.97 -20.67
C LEU A 50 3.17 -10.53 -21.92
N ASP A 51 4.48 -10.71 -21.86
CA ASP A 51 5.19 -11.55 -22.82
C ASP A 51 5.01 -13.03 -22.46
N VAL A 52 4.17 -13.71 -23.23
CA VAL A 52 3.77 -15.11 -23.02
C VAL A 52 4.89 -16.10 -23.36
N ILE A 53 5.93 -15.67 -24.10
CA ILE A 53 7.02 -16.56 -24.54
C ILE A 53 8.08 -16.69 -23.45
N SER A 54 8.34 -15.62 -22.70
CA SER A 54 9.44 -15.58 -21.72
C SER A 54 9.12 -16.16 -20.33
N ASN A 55 7.88 -16.59 -20.06
CA ASN A 55 7.46 -17.23 -18.81
C ASN A 55 7.95 -16.51 -17.53
N LYS A 56 7.92 -15.17 -17.53
CA LYS A 56 8.31 -14.37 -16.36
C LYS A 56 7.25 -14.45 -15.25
N ASN A 57 7.67 -14.40 -13.99
CA ASN A 57 6.76 -14.37 -12.85
C ASN A 57 5.94 -13.07 -12.83
N ILE A 58 4.64 -13.19 -12.63
CA ILE A 58 3.70 -12.06 -12.56
C ILE A 58 3.27 -11.88 -11.11
N LYS A 59 3.18 -10.63 -10.65
CA LYS A 59 2.56 -10.28 -9.37
C LYS A 59 1.10 -9.90 -9.62
N LEU A 60 0.17 -10.64 -9.03
CA LEU A 60 -1.27 -10.36 -9.07
C LEU A 60 -1.75 -10.04 -7.65
N SER A 61 -2.54 -8.98 -7.51
CA SER A 61 -3.18 -8.61 -6.25
C SER A 61 -4.61 -8.18 -6.51
N GLU A 62 -5.57 -8.83 -5.85
CA GLU A 62 -6.99 -8.48 -5.91
C GLU A 62 -7.45 -7.93 -4.57
N ARG A 63 -8.24 -6.85 -4.60
CA ARG A 63 -8.85 -6.27 -3.40
C ARG A 63 -10.33 -6.66 -3.36
N VAL A 64 -10.69 -7.54 -2.42
CA VAL A 64 -12.07 -7.98 -2.24
C VAL A 64 -12.74 -7.17 -1.13
N LEU A 65 -13.98 -6.72 -1.37
CA LEU A 65 -14.74 -5.96 -0.39
C LEU A 65 -15.36 -6.88 0.66
N ILE A 66 -15.18 -6.54 1.94
CA ILE A 66 -15.79 -7.25 3.06
C ILE A 66 -17.08 -6.51 3.45
N PRO A 67 -18.25 -7.19 3.47
CA PRO A 67 -19.54 -6.56 3.74
C PRO A 67 -19.76 -6.29 5.24
N VAL A 68 -18.86 -5.52 5.86
CA VAL A 68 -18.90 -5.18 7.30
C VAL A 68 -20.17 -4.45 7.72
N LYS A 69 -20.84 -3.77 6.78
CA LYS A 69 -22.12 -3.08 7.00
C LYS A 69 -23.28 -4.07 7.17
N GLN A 70 -23.27 -5.19 6.46
CA GLN A 70 -24.33 -6.21 6.51
C GLN A 70 -24.14 -7.15 7.70
N TYR A 71 -22.87 -7.49 8.02
CA TYR A 71 -22.54 -8.44 9.09
C TYR A 71 -21.53 -7.87 10.10
N PRO A 72 -21.90 -6.83 10.86
CA PRO A 72 -20.97 -6.19 11.79
C PRO A 72 -20.57 -7.08 12.97
N LYS A 73 -21.39 -8.08 13.33
CA LYS A 73 -21.14 -8.96 14.50
C LYS A 73 -20.03 -9.99 14.26
N THR A 74 -19.90 -10.48 13.02
CA THR A 74 -18.94 -11.53 12.64
C THR A 74 -17.49 -11.05 12.72
N TYR A 75 -17.26 -9.74 12.56
CA TYR A 75 -15.91 -9.16 12.46
C TYR A 75 -15.45 -8.41 13.72
N LYS A 76 -16.29 -8.30 14.76
CA LYS A 76 -15.98 -7.51 15.97
C LYS A 76 -14.78 -8.01 16.81
N GLY A 77 -14.33 -9.24 16.58
CA GLY A 77 -13.18 -9.84 17.28
C GLY A 77 -11.91 -9.97 16.42
N ILE A 78 -11.95 -9.58 15.14
CA ILE A 78 -10.80 -9.72 14.24
C ILE A 78 -10.05 -8.38 14.22
N PRO A 79 -8.80 -8.30 14.73
CA PRO A 79 -8.04 -7.07 14.68
C PRO A 79 -7.77 -6.68 13.22
N PHE A 80 -8.06 -5.42 12.83
CA PHE A 80 -7.92 -4.98 11.44
C PHE A 80 -6.48 -5.10 10.91
N THR A 81 -5.50 -5.07 11.82
CA THR A 81 -4.07 -5.25 11.52
C THR A 81 -3.71 -6.66 11.03
N SER A 82 -4.58 -7.65 11.26
CA SER A 82 -4.34 -9.02 10.80
C SER A 82 -4.99 -9.33 9.44
N LEU A 83 -5.73 -8.39 8.82
CA LEU A 83 -6.30 -8.62 7.49
C LEU A 83 -5.27 -8.74 6.36
N GLY A 84 -4.01 -8.34 6.59
CA GLY A 84 -2.91 -8.63 5.68
C GLY A 84 -2.36 -10.05 5.79
N ASP A 85 -2.77 -10.82 6.80
CA ASP A 85 -2.36 -12.20 7.02
C ASP A 85 -3.31 -13.16 6.29
N LEU A 86 -2.77 -14.01 5.41
CA LEU A 86 -3.49 -15.08 4.70
C LEU A 86 -4.35 -15.95 5.64
N ARG A 87 -3.95 -16.07 6.91
CA ARG A 87 -4.71 -16.80 7.93
C ARG A 87 -6.05 -16.12 8.25
N CYS A 88 -6.09 -14.79 8.33
CA CYS A 88 -7.35 -14.07 8.56
C CYS A 88 -8.26 -14.10 7.34
N VAL A 89 -7.72 -14.03 6.13
CA VAL A 89 -8.52 -14.12 4.90
C VAL A 89 -9.22 -15.48 4.80
N ARG A 90 -8.50 -16.58 5.07
CA ARG A 90 -9.10 -17.93 5.10
C ARG A 90 -10.19 -18.10 6.16
N GLU A 91 -10.01 -17.51 7.33
CA GLU A 91 -11.03 -17.58 8.38
C GLU A 91 -12.26 -16.73 8.04
N LEU A 92 -12.05 -15.60 7.36
CA LEU A 92 -13.12 -14.80 6.78
C LEU A 92 -13.91 -15.56 5.72
N GLU A 93 -13.22 -16.24 4.80
CA GLU A 93 -13.83 -17.07 3.75
C GLU A 93 -14.73 -18.16 4.35
N LYS A 94 -14.27 -18.88 5.38
CA LYS A 94 -15.09 -19.91 6.06
C LYS A 94 -16.39 -19.35 6.63
N HIS A 95 -16.35 -18.17 7.23
CA HIS A 95 -17.54 -17.55 7.84
C HIS A 95 -18.44 -16.86 6.82
N CYS A 96 -17.90 -16.35 5.71
CA CYS A 96 -18.69 -15.71 4.66
C CYS A 96 -19.32 -16.71 3.68
N LEU A 97 -18.69 -17.87 3.44
CA LEU A 97 -19.20 -18.94 2.56
C LEU A 97 -20.18 -19.91 3.24
N GLN A 98 -20.49 -19.71 4.53
CA GLN A 98 -21.53 -20.47 5.24
C GLN A 98 -22.94 -19.85 5.10
N PHE A 99 -23.12 -18.88 4.22
CA PHE A 99 -24.41 -18.36 3.79
C PHE A 99 -24.65 -18.59 2.30
#